data_AF-A0A316SI61-F1
#
_entry.id   AF-A0A316SI61-F1
#
_cell.length_a   1.000
_cell.length_b   1.000
_cell.length_c   1.000
_cell.angle_alpha   90.00
_cell.angle_beta   90.00
_cell.angle_gamma   90.00
#
_symmetry.space_group_name_H-M   'P 1'
#
loop_
_entity.id
_entity.type
_entity.pdbx_description
1 polymer ?
#
loop_
_entity_poly.entity_id
_entity_poly.type
_entity_poly.pdbx_seq_one_letter_code
_entity_poly.pdbx_strand_id
1 'polypeptide(L)'
;MEIICYLSNGYPTIEASYKIAHEYADAGCKMMEVDFPSRNPYLESDFLKARMGKALEACDDYDKYMESIIRLKKEFPEIKMLVLAYENTVLEIGTEK
;
A
#
# COMPACT_ATOMS: atom_id res chain seq x y z
N MET A 1 22.50 6.83 -2.84
CA MET A 1 21.51 5.91 -3.42
C MET A 1 20.22 6.14 -2.65
N GLU A 2 19.13 6.51 -3.33
CA GLU A 2 17.81 6.63 -2.67
C GLU A 2 17.22 5.22 -2.55
N ILE A 3 16.78 4.84 -1.34
CA ILE A 3 16.13 3.56 -1.07
C ILE A 3 14.62 3.79 -1.16
N ILE A 4 13.93 2.93 -1.91
CA ILE A 4 12.48 2.88 -1.96
C ILE A 4 12.04 1.66 -1.15
N CYS A 5 11.27 1.89 -0.09
CA CYS A 5 10.72 0.80 0.71
C CYS A 5 9.31 0.45 0.20
N TYR A 6 9.13 -0.79 -0.25
CA TYR A 6 7.85 -1.30 -0.67
C TYR A 6 7.00 -1.75 0.54
N LEU A 7 5.75 -1.30 0.59
CA LEU A 7 4.82 -1.55 1.68
C LEU A 7 3.56 -2.25 1.17
N SER A 8 3.39 -3.51 1.57
CA SER A 8 2.15 -4.27 1.37
C SER A 8 1.04 -3.74 2.28
N ASN A 9 0.34 -2.70 1.83
CA ASN A 9 -0.73 -2.05 2.57
C ASN A 9 -1.91 -3.02 2.81
N GLY A 10 -2.38 -3.09 4.05
CA GLY A 10 -3.42 -4.03 4.46
C GLY A 10 -2.93 -5.45 4.75
N TYR A 11 -1.65 -5.77 4.55
CA TYR A 11 -1.10 -7.09 4.88
C TYR A 11 -0.23 -7.09 6.15
N PRO A 12 -0.46 -8.02 7.11
CA PRO A 12 -1.66 -8.87 7.23
C PRO A 12 -2.92 -8.10 7.62
N THR A 13 -2.78 -6.86 8.10
CA THR A 13 -3.87 -5.90 8.36
C THR A 13 -3.37 -4.48 8.06
N ILE A 14 -4.29 -3.52 7.91
CA ILE A 14 -3.93 -2.10 7.71
C ILE A 14 -3.09 -1.57 8.88
N GLU A 15 -3.45 -1.91 10.11
CA GLU A 15 -2.69 -1.49 11.31
C GLU A 15 -1.27 -2.07 11.34
N ALA A 16 -1.09 -3.31 10.87
CA ALA A 16 0.25 -3.89 10.74
C ALA A 16 1.08 -3.14 9.69
N SER A 17 0.47 -2.70 8.59
CA SER A 17 1.15 -1.88 7.58
C SER A 17 1.61 -0.53 8.14
N TYR A 18 0.85 0.13 9.02
CA TYR A 18 1.32 1.36 9.68
C TYR A 18 2.57 1.11 10.53
N LYS A 19 2.60 0.02 11.29
CA LYS A 19 3.78 -0.33 12.09
C LYS A 19 5.02 -0.47 11.21
N ILE A 20 4.90 -1.16 10.07
CA ILE A 20 6.00 -1.31 9.11
C ILE A 20 6.40 0.04 8.50
N ALA A 21 5.44 0.92 8.18
CA ALA A 21 5.73 2.24 7.65
C ALA A 21 6.51 3.11 8.65
N HIS A 22 6.18 3.04 9.95
CA HIS A 22 6.98 3.66 11.02
C HIS A 22 8.40 3.08 11.05
N GLU A 23 8.55 1.76 11.02
CA GLU A 23 9.87 1.11 11.00
C GLU A 23 10.70 1.55 9.79
N TYR A 24 10.09 1.69 8.60
CA TYR A 24 10.76 2.23 7.42
C TYR A 24 11.19 3.69 7.63
N ALA A 25 10.31 4.54 8.14
CA ALA A 25 10.61 5.94 8.40
C ALA A 25 11.76 6.10 9.41
N ASP A 26 11.70 5.36 10.53
CA ASP A 26 12.72 5.36 11.58
C ASP A 26 14.08 4.87 11.08
N ALA A 27 14.09 3.92 10.13
CA ALA A 27 15.29 3.45 9.45
C ALA A 27 15.86 4.45 8.41
N GLY A 28 15.23 5.62 8.24
CA GLY A 28 15.69 6.68 7.35
C GLY A 28 15.18 6.58 5.91
N CYS A 29 14.13 5.78 5.66
CA CYS A 29 13.46 5.74 4.36
C CYS A 29 13.04 7.15 3.90
N LYS A 30 13.31 7.47 2.64
CA LYS A 30 12.94 8.77 2.03
C LYS A 30 11.86 8.64 0.95
N MET A 31 11.56 7.41 0.52
CA MET A 31 10.51 7.12 -0.43
C MET A 31 9.86 5.77 -0.12
N MET A 32 8.54 5.74 -0.02
CA MET A 32 7.75 4.52 0.14
C MET A 32 6.88 4.29 -1.09
N GLU A 33 6.86 3.05 -1.56
CA GLU A 33 5.88 2.58 -2.54
C GLU A 33 4.82 1.79 -1.78
N VAL A 34 3.58 2.26 -1.80
CA VAL A 34 2.48 1.73 -0.99
C VAL A 34 1.47 1.07 -1.90
N ASP A 35 1.17 -0.20 -1.62
CA ASP A 35 0.18 -0.95 -2.39
C ASP A 35 -1.21 -0.35 -2.26
N PHE A 36 -1.89 -0.30 -3.40
CA PHE A 36 -3.35 -0.35 -3.48
C PHE A 36 -3.70 -1.76 -4.00
N PRO A 37 -4.16 -2.68 -3.13
CA PRO A 37 -4.21 -4.10 -3.47
C PRO A 37 -5.14 -4.37 -4.65
N SER A 38 -4.73 -5.28 -5.53
CA SER A 38 -5.52 -5.70 -6.70
C SER A 38 -6.09 -7.09 -6.51
N ARG A 39 -7.33 -7.31 -6.95
CA ARG A 39 -7.92 -8.65 -7.11
C ARG A 39 -7.28 -9.46 -8.26
N ASN A 40 -6.54 -8.80 -9.14
CA ASN A 40 -5.82 -9.43 -10.26
C ASN A 40 -4.45 -8.77 -10.48
N PRO A 41 -3.45 -9.00 -9.59
CA PRO A 41 -2.12 -8.41 -9.70
C PRO A 41 -1.25 -9.20 -10.69
N TYR A 42 -1.55 -9.12 -11.98
CA TYR A 42 -0.91 -9.96 -13.02
C TYR A 42 0.60 -9.68 -13.21
N LEU A 43 1.05 -8.48 -12.82
CA LEU A 43 2.44 -8.01 -12.69
C LEU A 43 3.27 -8.76 -11.64
N GLU A 44 2.61 -9.19 -10.58
CA GLU A 44 3.29 -9.57 -9.34
C GLU A 44 3.80 -10.99 -9.32
N SER A 45 4.85 -11.19 -8.52
CA SER A 45 5.27 -12.52 -8.06
C SER A 45 4.16 -13.19 -7.23
N ASP A 46 4.16 -14.52 -7.15
CA ASP A 46 3.18 -15.27 -6.36
C ASP A 46 3.18 -14.88 -4.87
N PHE A 47 4.35 -14.47 -4.36
CA PHE A 47 4.49 -13.97 -3.00
C PHE A 47 3.70 -12.68 -2.76
N LEU A 48 3.80 -11.71 -3.67
CA LEU A 48 3.07 -10.43 -3.55
C LEU A 48 1.59 -10.60 -3.88
N LYS A 49 1.25 -11.45 -4.85
CA LYS A 49 -0.16 -11.86 -5.11
C LYS A 49 -0.83 -12.41 -3.85
N ALA A 50 -0.14 -13.30 -3.12
CA ALA A 50 -0.67 -13.87 -1.89
C ALA A 50 -0.89 -12.81 -0.80
N ARG A 51 0.00 -11.80 -0.70
CA ARG A 51 -0.15 -10.70 0.26
C ARG A 51 -1.31 -9.77 -0.08
N MET A 52 -1.45 -9.37 -1.35
CA MET A 52 -2.59 -8.56 -1.81
C MET A 52 -3.91 -9.31 -1.61
N GLY A 53 -3.96 -10.61 -1.92
CA GLY A 53 -5.13 -11.45 -1.64
C GLY A 53 -5.47 -11.49 -0.16
N LYS A 54 -4.48 -11.67 0.72
CA LYS A 54 -4.68 -11.66 2.18
C LYS A 54 -5.11 -10.30 2.72
N ALA A 55 -4.63 -9.20 2.15
CA ALA A 55 -5.11 -7.86 2.49
C ALA A 55 -6.61 -7.75 2.18
N LEU A 56 -7.03 -8.11 0.96
CA LEU A 56 -8.42 -8.06 0.53
C LEU A 56 -9.33 -9.01 1.32
N GLU A 57 -8.85 -10.20 1.70
CA GLU A 57 -9.56 -11.08 2.63
C GLU A 57 -9.78 -10.44 4.01
N ALA A 58 -8.79 -9.70 4.52
CA ALA A 58 -8.87 -9.03 5.82
C ALA A 58 -9.72 -7.75 5.77
N CYS A 59 -9.70 -7.05 4.64
CA CYS A 59 -10.46 -5.83 4.39
C CYS A 59 -10.74 -5.70 2.90
N ASP A 60 -12.00 -5.86 2.51
CA ASP A 60 -12.45 -5.77 1.11
C ASP A 60 -12.96 -4.36 0.72
N ASP A 61 -12.76 -3.39 1.62
CA ASP A 61 -13.23 -2.02 1.50
C ASP A 61 -12.09 -1.09 1.05
N TYR A 62 -12.15 -0.68 -0.23
CA TYR A 62 -11.13 0.17 -0.86
C TYR A 62 -11.06 1.59 -0.28
N ASP A 63 -12.13 2.11 0.33
CA ASP A 63 -12.09 3.43 0.98
C ASP A 63 -11.10 3.42 2.15
N LYS A 64 -11.04 2.32 2.90
CA LYS A 64 -10.08 2.16 4.00
C LYS A 64 -8.62 2.11 3.54
N TYR A 65 -8.35 1.56 2.36
CA TYR A 65 -6.99 1.57 1.81
C TYR A 65 -6.56 2.98 1.42
N MET A 66 -7.48 3.76 0.82
CA MET A 66 -7.19 5.15 0.51
C MET A 66 -7.03 6.01 1.77
N GLU A 67 -7.92 5.84 2.75
CA GLU A 67 -7.78 6.45 4.08
C GLU A 67 -6.42 6.11 4.71
N SER A 68 -5.96 4.87 4.54
CA SER A 68 -4.65 4.44 5.01
C SER A 68 -3.49 5.17 4.32
N ILE A 69 -3.53 5.29 3.00
CA ILE A 69 -2.53 6.04 2.24
C ILE A 69 -2.52 7.52 2.64
N ILE A 70 -3.70 8.13 2.78
CA ILE A 70 -3.85 9.52 3.23
C ILE A 70 -3.28 9.71 4.64
N ARG A 71 -3.57 8.77 5.56
CA ARG A 71 -3.04 8.80 6.93
C ARG A 71 -1.52 8.73 6.93
N LEU A 72 -0.93 7.78 6.21
CA LEU A 72 0.52 7.68 6.06
C LEU A 72 1.13 8.97 5.49
N LYS A 73 0.50 9.58 4.48
CA LYS A 73 1.01 10.83 3.88
C LYS A 73 0.98 11.99 4.87
N LYS A 74 -0.05 12.07 5.71
CA LYS A 74 -0.17 13.07 6.79
C LYS A 74 0.87 12.86 7.89
N GLU A 75 1.13 11.62 8.27
CA GLU A 75 2.09 11.26 9.31
C GLU A 75 3.54 11.44 8.83
N PHE A 76 3.81 11.15 7.55
CA PHE A 76 5.15 11.24 6.93
C PHE A 76 5.18 12.23 5.76
N PRO A 77 4.98 13.55 5.99
CA PRO A 77 4.89 14.53 4.91
C PRO A 77 6.18 14.65 4.08
N GLU A 78 7.33 14.44 4.72
CA GLU A 78 8.67 14.51 4.12
C GLU A 78 9.04 13.25 3.31
N ILE A 79 8.33 12.13 3.52
CA ILE A 79 8.57 10.90 2.75
C ILE A 79 7.78 10.99 1.45
N LYS A 80 8.48 10.78 0.32
CA LYS A 80 7.83 10.67 -1.00
C LYS A 80 7.01 9.38 -1.03
N MET A 81 5.76 9.46 -1.47
CA MET A 81 4.89 8.29 -1.57
C MET A 81 4.56 8.03 -3.03
N LEU A 82 4.76 6.79 -3.46
CA LEU A 82 4.29 6.26 -4.72
C LEU A 82 3.13 5.32 -4.40
N VAL A 83 1.98 5.52 -5.03
CA VAL A 83 0.84 4.60 -4.89
C VAL A 83 0.95 3.58 -6.02
N LEU A 84 1.18 2.32 -5.67
CA LEU A 84 1.20 1.23 -6.64
C LEU A 84 -0.23 0.73 -6.81
N ALA A 85 -0.84 1.07 -7.95
CA ALA A 85 -2.18 0.65 -8.30
C ALA A 85 -2.18 0.02 -9.70
N TYR A 86 -2.90 -1.09 -9.83
CA TYR A 86 -3.13 -1.69 -11.13
C TYR A 86 -4.29 -1.00 -11.84
N GLU A 87 -4.21 -0.91 -13.17
CA GLU A 87 -5.28 -0.36 -14.02
C GLU A 87 -6.64 -1.00 -13.71
N ASN A 88 -6.69 -2.34 -13.59
CA ASN A 88 -7.94 -3.04 -13.31
C ASN A 88 -8.56 -2.66 -11.96
N THR A 89 -7.73 -2.30 -10.98
CA THR A 89 -8.21 -1.84 -9.66
C THR A 89 -8.79 -0.44 -9.78
N VAL A 90 -8.10 0.46 -10.49
CA VAL A 90 -8.60 1.82 -10.74
C VAL A 90 -9.91 1.81 -11.54
N LEU A 91 -10.03 0.94 -12.55
CA LEU A 91 -11.27 0.77 -13.32
C LEU A 91 -12.44 0.24 -12.48
N GLU A 92 -12.15 -0.63 -11.50
CA GLU A 92 -13.14 -1.19 -10.59
C GLU A 92 -13.66 -0.16 -9.58
N ILE A 93 -12.76 0.63 -8.98
CA ILE A 93 -13.10 1.52 -7.87
C ILE A 93 -13.42 2.95 -8.33
N GLY A 94 -13.07 3.30 -9.56
CA GLY A 94 -13.15 4.66 -10.10
C GLY A 94 -11.95 5.54 -9.71
N THR A 95 -11.83 6.68 -10.39
CA THR A 95 -10.72 7.64 -10.18
C THR A 95 -10.99 8.68 -9.10
N GLU A 96 -12.17 8.64 -8.47
CA GLU A 96 -12.61 9.59 -7.43
C GLU A 96 -12.20 9.15 -6.02
N LYS A 97 -11.52 8.00 -5.90
CA LYS A 97 -10.97 7.53 -4.63
C LYS A 97 -9.80 8.39 -4.20
#